data_AF-A0AAV1EDV0-F1
#
_entry.id   AF-A0AAV1EDV0-F1
#
_cell.length_a   1.000
_cell.length_b   1.000
_cell.length_c   1.000
_cell.angle_alpha   90.00
_cell.angle_beta   90.00
_cell.angle_gamma   90.00
#
_symmetry.space_group_name_H-M   'P 1'
#
loop_
_entity.id
_entity.type
_entity.pdbx_description
1 polymer ?
#
loop_
_entity_poly.entity_id
_entity_poly.type
_entity_poly.pdbx_seq_one_letter_code
_entity_poly.pdbx_strand_id
1 'polypeptide(L)'
;MAEILETSGDADTITVVADDDEKKVLDFDDDVVEGVPELGSGAIVRMHSSYFGRICFLPFGMDDRVVISVTEDGVAKFSLAVVDVVVREFITEDRAEHDTIIEMEVPVSLKFNLNYLKSFAKAISSSGKASSVTLRLYPEFLLQVEHKIVGIGNMRFYLGAILEEES
;
A
#
# COMPACT_ATOMS: atom_id res chain seq x y z
N MET A 1 9.48 -15.90 -16.02
CA MET A 1 9.79 -16.30 -14.63
C MET A 1 10.72 -15.23 -14.10
N ALA A 2 10.41 -14.60 -12.96
CA ALA A 2 11.30 -13.62 -12.35
C ALA A 2 12.18 -14.35 -11.32
N GLU A 3 13.49 -14.25 -11.46
CA GLU A 3 14.46 -14.76 -10.49
C GLU A 3 15.03 -13.57 -9.72
N ILE A 4 15.07 -13.69 -8.39
CA ILE A 4 15.62 -12.65 -7.50
C ILE A 4 17.09 -12.98 -7.30
N LEU A 5 17.98 -12.12 -7.79
CA LEU A 5 19.40 -12.18 -7.46
C LEU A 5 19.64 -11.34 -6.21
N GLU A 6 19.96 -12.00 -5.10
CA GLU A 6 20.47 -11.33 -3.90
C GLU A 6 21.83 -10.70 -4.22
N THR A 7 22.05 -9.45 -3.79
CA THR A 7 23.40 -8.89 -3.76
C THR A 7 23.75 -8.34 -2.39
N SER A 8 24.98 -8.65 -2.01
CA SER A 8 25.70 -8.32 -0.80
C SER A 8 25.76 -6.81 -0.49
N GLY A 9 25.45 -6.47 0.76
CA GLY A 9 26.09 -5.37 1.49
C GLY A 9 25.51 -3.97 1.27
N ASP A 10 24.75 -3.51 2.26
CA ASP A 10 24.56 -2.10 2.67
C ASP A 10 23.87 -1.11 1.71
N ALA A 11 23.06 -1.55 0.75
CA ALA A 11 22.16 -0.65 0.03
C ALA A 11 20.79 -1.29 -0.24
N ASP A 12 19.75 -0.73 0.38
CA ASP A 12 18.33 -1.00 0.16
C ASP A 12 17.90 -0.56 -1.26
N THR A 13 18.36 -1.25 -2.30
CA THR A 13 17.90 -1.01 -3.68
C THR A 13 17.60 -2.32 -4.37
N ILE A 14 16.32 -2.52 -4.71
CA ILE A 14 15.86 -3.69 -5.47
C ILE A 14 15.70 -3.28 -6.94
N THR A 15 16.53 -3.86 -7.81
CA THR A 15 16.40 -3.72 -9.26
C THR A 15 15.57 -4.88 -9.82
N VAL A 16 14.47 -4.59 -10.51
CA VAL A 16 13.64 -5.59 -11.19
C VAL A 16 13.84 -5.47 -12.70
N VAL A 17 14.36 -6.52 -13.34
CA VAL A 17 14.50 -6.60 -14.80
C VAL A 17 13.36 -7.45 -15.35
N ALA A 18 12.59 -6.90 -16.29
CA ALA A 18 11.62 -7.63 -17.09
C ALA A 18 12.22 -7.91 -18.48
N ASP A 19 12.16 -9.16 -18.90
CA ASP A 19 12.67 -9.66 -20.19
C ASP A 19 11.68 -9.30 -21.31
N ASP A 20 12.02 -8.29 -22.10
CA ASP A 20 11.51 -8.08 -23.46
C ASP A 20 12.73 -7.66 -24.31
N ASP A 21 12.83 -8.20 -25.52
CA ASP A 21 14.04 -8.42 -26.33
C ASP A 21 14.67 -7.12 -26.92
N GLU A 22 14.45 -5.96 -26.31
CA GLU A 22 15.13 -4.70 -26.62
C GLU A 22 15.57 -4.02 -25.31
N LYS A 23 16.87 -4.19 -24.98
CA LYS A 23 17.52 -3.53 -23.84
C LYS A 23 17.58 -2.02 -24.03
N LYS A 24 16.49 -1.32 -23.73
CA LYS A 24 16.56 0.08 -23.31
C LYS A 24 16.93 0.09 -21.83
N VAL A 25 18.21 0.37 -21.56
CA VAL A 25 18.63 0.84 -20.23
C VAL A 25 17.88 2.15 -20.01
N LEU A 26 16.84 2.11 -19.18
CA LEU A 26 16.24 3.32 -18.65
C LEU A 26 17.25 3.82 -17.60
N ASP A 27 17.99 4.86 -17.98
CA ASP A 27 18.75 5.65 -17.03
C ASP A 27 17.71 6.36 -16.17
N PHE A 28 17.49 5.85 -14.96
CA PHE A 28 16.71 6.57 -13.97
C PHE A 28 17.67 7.62 -13.42
N ASP A 29 17.52 8.87 -13.83
CA ASP A 29 18.16 9.99 -13.15
C ASP A 29 17.93 9.80 -11.63
N ASP A 30 19.02 9.88 -10.85
CA ASP A 30 19.06 9.88 -9.38
C ASP A 30 18.32 11.12 -8.81
N ASP A 31 17.13 11.44 -9.32
CA ASP A 31 16.17 12.28 -8.62
C ASP A 31 15.68 11.47 -7.42
N VAL A 32 16.51 11.46 -6.37
CA VAL A 32 16.11 11.13 -5.01
C VAL A 32 14.91 12.02 -4.75
N VAL A 33 13.71 11.43 -4.79
CA VAL A 33 12.51 12.10 -4.32
C VAL A 33 12.82 12.49 -2.89
N GLU A 34 13.06 13.79 -2.68
CA GLU A 34 13.37 14.37 -1.38
C GLU A 34 12.39 13.77 -0.38
N GLY A 35 12.95 13.27 0.73
CA GLY A 35 12.29 12.36 1.64
C GLY A 35 10.86 12.78 1.94
N VAL A 36 9.96 11.79 2.02
CA VAL A 36 8.56 11.97 2.42
C VAL A 36 8.54 13.05 3.50
N PRO A 37 7.93 14.22 3.23
CA PRO A 37 7.96 15.30 4.20
C PRO A 37 7.46 14.75 5.54
N GLU A 38 7.92 15.32 6.66
CA GLU A 38 7.44 15.00 8.02
C GLU A 38 5.96 15.44 8.21
N LEU A 39 5.12 15.15 7.23
CA LEU A 39 3.68 15.24 7.30
C LEU A 39 3.24 14.27 8.40
N GLY A 40 2.57 14.79 9.41
CA GLY A 40 1.84 13.96 10.35
C GLY A 40 0.90 13.05 9.56
N SER A 41 0.99 11.74 9.78
CA SER A 41 0.08 10.80 9.14
C SER A 41 -1.29 10.96 9.76
N GLY A 42 -2.28 11.41 8.99
CA GLY A 42 -3.62 11.66 9.52
C GLY A 42 -4.28 10.38 10.04
N ALA A 43 -4.04 9.25 9.39
CA ALA A 43 -4.41 7.94 9.90
C ALA A 43 -3.45 6.84 9.45
N ILE A 44 -3.36 5.79 10.26
CA ILE A 44 -2.58 4.58 10.03
C ILE A 44 -3.51 3.37 10.16
N VAL A 45 -3.52 2.51 9.15
CA VAL A 45 -4.25 1.24 9.16
C VAL A 45 -3.24 0.12 8.94
N ARG A 46 -3.01 -0.70 9.96
CA ARG A 46 -2.17 -1.89 9.88
C ARG A 46 -3.04 -3.13 9.85
N MET A 47 -2.80 -4.02 8.91
CA MET A 47 -3.52 -5.29 8.80
C MET A 47 -2.65 -6.37 8.17
N HIS A 48 -3.12 -7.61 8.18
CA HIS A 48 -2.42 -8.70 7.51
C HIS A 48 -2.53 -8.56 5.97
N SER A 49 -1.41 -8.76 5.26
CA SER A 49 -1.28 -8.47 3.82
C SER A 49 -2.32 -9.18 2.95
N SER A 50 -2.74 -10.40 3.33
CA SER A 50 -3.75 -11.15 2.59
C SER A 50 -5.14 -10.51 2.64
N TYR A 51 -5.48 -9.79 3.72
CA TYR A 51 -6.74 -9.05 3.81
C TYR A 51 -6.75 -7.88 2.85
N PHE A 52 -5.68 -7.08 2.86
CA PHE A 52 -5.52 -5.98 1.90
C PHE A 52 -5.58 -6.47 0.45
N GLY A 53 -4.89 -7.56 0.12
CA GLY A 53 -4.99 -8.18 -1.21
C GLY A 53 -6.43 -8.56 -1.57
N ARG A 54 -7.17 -9.20 -0.67
CA ARG A 54 -8.58 -9.54 -0.90
C ARG A 54 -9.44 -8.32 -1.21
N ILE A 55 -9.25 -7.22 -0.48
CA ILE A 55 -9.94 -5.93 -0.72
C ILE A 55 -9.61 -5.41 -2.12
N CYS A 56 -8.33 -5.34 -2.49
CA CYS A 56 -7.90 -4.81 -3.78
C CYS A 56 -8.36 -5.64 -4.99
N PHE A 57 -8.57 -6.95 -4.81
CA PHE A 57 -8.96 -7.90 -5.86
C PHE A 57 -10.44 -8.29 -5.84
N LEU A 58 -11.30 -7.57 -5.11
CA LEU A 58 -12.73 -7.85 -5.13
C LEU A 58 -13.28 -7.76 -6.57
N PRO A 59 -14.06 -8.78 -7.02
CA PRO A 59 -14.50 -8.90 -8.41
C PRO A 59 -15.62 -7.93 -8.81
N PHE A 60 -16.01 -7.02 -7.91
CA PHE A 60 -17.17 -6.14 -8.06
C PHE A 60 -16.82 -4.73 -8.56
N GLY A 61 -15.53 -4.40 -8.72
CA GLY A 61 -15.09 -3.10 -9.24
C GLY A 61 -15.09 -3.06 -10.76
N MET A 62 -16.14 -2.48 -11.37
CA MET A 62 -16.07 -1.99 -12.76
C MET A 62 -15.33 -0.65 -12.84
N ASP A 63 -15.32 0.12 -11.75
CA ASP A 63 -14.51 1.34 -11.63
C ASP A 63 -13.11 0.98 -11.11
N ASP A 64 -12.11 1.62 -11.70
CA ASP A 64 -10.69 1.49 -11.33
C ASP A 64 -10.32 2.48 -10.22
N ARG A 65 -11.30 2.89 -9.41
CA ARG A 65 -11.14 3.85 -8.32
C ARG A 65 -11.56 3.24 -7.00
N VAL A 66 -10.89 3.66 -5.94
CA VAL A 66 -11.26 3.34 -4.56
C VAL A 66 -11.14 4.59 -3.71
N VAL A 67 -12.11 4.78 -2.82
CA VAL A 67 -12.00 5.77 -1.74
C VAL A 67 -11.62 5.03 -0.47
N ILE A 68 -10.52 5.43 0.15
CA ILE A 68 -10.08 4.90 1.44
C ILE A 68 -10.29 6.00 2.47
N SER A 69 -11.09 5.70 3.50
CA SER A 69 -11.38 6.64 4.57
C SER A 69 -11.19 6.02 5.95
N VAL A 70 -10.74 6.81 6.92
CA VAL A 70 -10.74 6.45 8.33
C VAL A 70 -11.63 7.45 9.06
N THR A 71 -12.67 6.94 9.72
CA THR A 71 -13.71 7.76 10.37
C THR A 71 -13.45 7.92 11.86
N GLU A 72 -14.11 8.90 12.47
CA GLU A 72 -14.05 9.17 13.92
C GLU A 72 -14.44 7.96 14.80
N ASP A 73 -15.23 7.04 14.25
CA ASP A 73 -15.59 5.79 14.92
C ASP A 73 -14.43 4.77 15.01
N GLY A 74 -13.23 5.13 14.54
CA GLY A 74 -12.06 4.24 14.53
C GLY A 74 -12.16 3.13 13.49
N VAL A 75 -12.84 3.41 12.38
CA VAL A 75 -13.13 2.42 11.33
C VAL A 75 -12.51 2.85 10.01
N ALA A 76 -11.77 1.94 9.39
CA ALA A 76 -11.25 2.11 8.04
C ALA A 76 -12.25 1.55 7.03
N LYS A 77 -12.56 2.31 5.98
CA LYS A 77 -13.52 1.94 4.94
C LYS A 77 -12.85 2.04 3.57
N PHE A 78 -13.03 1.00 2.77
CA PHE A 78 -12.64 0.95 1.37
C PHE A 78 -13.91 0.93 0.52
N SER A 79 -14.25 2.09 -0.03
CA SER A 79 -15.39 2.26 -0.92
C SER A 79 -14.95 2.02 -2.37
N LEU A 80 -15.33 0.86 -2.89
CA LEU A 80 -15.24 0.49 -4.29
C LEU A 80 -16.59 0.81 -4.94
N ALA A 81 -16.62 0.95 -6.27
CA ALA A 81 -17.79 1.41 -7.05
C ALA A 81 -19.19 0.97 -6.54
N VAL A 82 -19.32 -0.30 -6.18
CA VAL A 82 -20.60 -0.92 -5.77
C VAL A 82 -20.55 -1.57 -4.39
N VAL A 83 -19.40 -1.55 -3.73
CA VAL A 83 -19.20 -2.28 -2.47
C VAL A 83 -18.33 -1.48 -1.51
N ASP A 84 -18.81 -1.40 -0.28
CA ASP A 84 -18.06 -0.83 0.83
C ASP A 84 -17.50 -1.97 1.68
N VAL A 85 -16.17 -2.01 1.82
CA VAL A 85 -15.51 -2.90 2.77
C VAL A 85 -15.16 -2.11 4.02
N VAL A 86 -15.73 -2.54 5.14
CA VAL A 86 -15.50 -1.93 6.45
C VAL A 86 -14.51 -2.78 7.22
N VAL A 87 -13.40 -2.18 7.62
CA VAL A 87 -12.33 -2.77 8.43
C VAL A 87 -12.37 -2.14 9.81
N ARG A 88 -12.46 -3.00 10.83
CA ARG A 88 -12.47 -2.60 12.24
C ARG A 88 -11.21 -3.10 12.91
N GLU A 89 -10.80 -2.41 13.97
CA GLU A 89 -9.75 -2.89 14.84
C GLU A 89 -10.07 -4.29 15.36
N PHE A 90 -9.07 -5.15 15.36
CA PHE A 90 -9.17 -6.53 15.80
C PHE A 90 -7.83 -6.98 16.33
N ILE A 91 -7.75 -7.24 17.64
CA ILE A 91 -6.51 -7.64 18.32
C ILE A 91 -6.72 -9.05 18.87
N THR A 92 -5.74 -9.93 18.64
CA THR A 92 -5.73 -11.32 19.11
C THR A 92 -4.64 -11.51 20.15
N GLU A 93 -4.94 -12.25 21.23
CA GLU A 93 -3.96 -12.50 22.30
C GLU A 93 -2.85 -13.49 21.88
N ASP A 94 -3.11 -14.35 20.90
CA ASP A 94 -2.23 -15.48 20.53
C ASP A 94 -1.43 -15.24 19.24
N ARG A 95 -1.88 -14.34 18.34
CA ARG A 95 -1.30 -14.18 16.99
C ARG A 95 -1.27 -12.73 16.51
N ALA A 96 -0.37 -11.94 17.09
CA ALA A 96 -0.22 -10.52 16.77
C ALA A 96 -0.01 -10.19 15.28
N GLU A 97 0.47 -11.15 14.47
CA GLU A 97 0.59 -11.03 13.01
C GLU A 97 -0.76 -10.90 12.26
N HIS A 98 -1.86 -11.32 12.89
CA HIS A 98 -3.22 -11.21 12.36
C HIS A 98 -3.97 -9.98 12.88
N ASP A 99 -3.36 -9.20 13.76
CA ASP A 99 -4.00 -8.03 14.33
C ASP A 99 -4.25 -6.97 13.25
N THR A 100 -5.41 -6.35 13.33
CA THR A 100 -5.75 -5.12 12.62
C THR A 100 -5.72 -3.98 13.61
N ILE A 101 -4.86 -2.99 13.38
CA ILE A 101 -4.70 -1.80 14.21
C ILE A 101 -5.10 -0.58 13.38
N ILE A 102 -5.87 0.32 13.98
CA ILE A 102 -6.30 1.56 13.35
C ILE A 102 -5.95 2.71 14.30
N GLU A 103 -5.03 3.57 13.88
CA GLU A 103 -4.65 4.78 14.60
C GLU A 103 -5.11 5.98 13.76
N MET A 104 -5.77 6.95 14.37
CA MET A 104 -6.29 8.12 13.67
C MET A 104 -6.02 9.37 14.50
N GLU A 105 -5.22 10.28 13.95
CA GLU A 105 -5.03 11.62 14.50
C GLU A 105 -6.12 12.56 13.99
N VAL A 106 -6.43 12.47 12.70
CA VAL A 106 -7.51 13.23 12.05
C VAL A 106 -8.28 12.34 11.09
N PRO A 107 -9.61 12.53 10.95
CA PRO A 107 -10.39 11.86 9.92
C PRO A 107 -9.82 12.14 8.53
N VAL A 108 -9.77 11.11 7.71
CA VAL A 108 -9.18 11.19 6.36
C VAL A 108 -10.05 10.43 5.38
N SER A 109 -10.19 10.96 4.17
CA SER A 109 -10.90 10.32 3.06
C SER A 109 -10.22 10.70 1.76
N LEU A 110 -9.59 9.72 1.09
CA LEU A 110 -8.78 9.94 -0.11
C LEU A 110 -9.16 8.97 -1.22
N LYS A 111 -9.11 9.46 -2.45
CA LYS A 111 -9.46 8.70 -3.65
C LYS A 111 -8.20 8.28 -4.40
N PHE A 112 -8.13 7.03 -4.81
CA PHE A 112 -6.96 6.46 -5.49
C PHE A 112 -7.36 5.64 -6.70
N ASN A 113 -6.41 5.45 -7.62
CA ASN A 113 -6.55 4.49 -8.70
C ASN A 113 -6.22 3.07 -8.18
N LEU A 114 -7.23 2.21 -8.23
CA LEU A 114 -7.23 0.85 -7.71
C LEU A 114 -6.20 -0.05 -8.41
N ASN A 115 -5.85 0.22 -9.67
CA ASN A 115 -4.89 -0.60 -10.41
C ASN A 115 -3.47 -0.51 -9.81
N TYR A 116 -3.09 0.64 -9.24
CA TYR A 116 -1.82 0.75 -8.51
C TYR A 116 -1.84 -0.07 -7.22
N LEU A 117 -2.94 -0.02 -6.46
CA LEU A 117 -3.08 -0.82 -5.23
C LEU A 117 -3.09 -2.33 -5.53
N LYS A 118 -3.74 -2.76 -6.62
CA LYS A 118 -3.66 -4.13 -7.13
C LYS A 118 -2.21 -4.52 -7.42
N SER A 119 -1.42 -3.64 -8.04
CA SER A 119 0.00 -3.88 -8.31
C SER A 119 0.83 -4.01 -7.03
N PHE A 120 0.62 -3.14 -6.04
CA PHE A 120 1.30 -3.21 -4.75
C PHE A 120 0.97 -4.52 -4.01
N ALA A 121 -0.30 -4.93 -4.01
CA ALA A 121 -0.73 -6.19 -3.41
C ALA A 121 -0.14 -7.42 -4.13
N LYS A 122 -0.04 -7.39 -5.47
CA LYS A 122 0.54 -8.48 -6.30
C LYS A 122 2.03 -8.70 -6.02
N ALA A 123 2.80 -7.62 -5.93
CA ALA A 123 4.25 -7.68 -5.68
C ALA A 123 4.54 -8.55 -4.45
N ILE A 124 3.68 -8.45 -3.44
CA ILE A 124 3.81 -9.16 -2.18
C ILE A 124 3.26 -10.57 -2.21
N SER A 125 2.12 -10.79 -2.88
CA SER A 125 1.50 -12.12 -2.99
C SER A 125 2.42 -13.14 -3.66
N SER A 126 3.34 -12.69 -4.54
CA SER A 126 4.35 -13.54 -5.18
C SER A 126 5.48 -13.99 -4.24
N SER A 127 5.76 -13.20 -3.19
CA SER A 127 6.86 -13.46 -2.26
C SER A 127 6.49 -14.46 -1.15
N GLY A 128 5.20 -14.63 -0.85
CA GLY A 128 4.70 -15.47 0.25
C GLY A 128 5.24 -15.10 1.64
N LYS A 129 5.93 -13.95 1.78
CA LYS A 129 6.80 -13.61 2.92
C LYS A 129 6.39 -12.35 3.68
N ALA A 130 5.40 -11.59 3.23
CA ALA A 130 4.96 -10.40 3.95
C ALA A 130 3.76 -10.70 4.85
N SER A 131 3.98 -10.62 6.16
CA SER A 131 2.95 -10.88 7.17
C SER A 131 1.99 -9.70 7.33
N SER A 132 2.46 -8.46 7.21
CA SER A 132 1.65 -7.27 7.45
C SER A 132 1.87 -6.17 6.42
N VAL A 133 0.81 -5.38 6.23
CA VAL A 133 0.80 -4.14 5.47
C VAL A 133 0.37 -2.99 6.39
N THR A 134 1.03 -1.86 6.25
CA THR A 134 0.70 -0.61 6.94
C THR A 134 0.35 0.45 5.89
N LEU A 135 -0.87 0.95 5.96
CA LEU A 135 -1.36 2.04 5.13
C LEU A 135 -1.27 3.32 5.96
N ARG A 136 -0.48 4.30 5.52
CA ARG A 136 -0.45 5.64 6.12
C ARG A 136 -1.11 6.62 5.16
N LEU A 137 -2.18 7.25 5.61
CA LEU A 137 -2.91 8.25 4.85
C LEU A 137 -2.46 9.65 5.28
N TYR A 138 -1.96 10.42 4.33
CA TYR A 138 -1.61 11.82 4.53
C TYR A 138 -2.73 12.67 3.95
N PRO A 139 -3.46 13.45 4.79
CA PRO A 139 -4.61 14.22 4.37
C PRO A 139 -4.34 15.03 3.10
N GLU A 140 -5.28 14.94 2.15
CA GLU A 140 -5.29 15.61 0.84
C GLU A 140 -4.05 15.38 -0.05
N PHE A 141 -3.15 14.45 0.30
CA PHE A 141 -1.85 14.35 -0.36
C PHE A 141 -1.61 12.97 -0.99
N LEU A 142 -1.31 11.96 -0.18
CA LEU A 142 -0.93 10.64 -0.68
C LEU A 142 -1.24 9.52 0.31
N LEU A 143 -1.18 8.30 -0.20
CA LEU A 143 -1.13 7.06 0.56
C LEU A 143 0.28 6.47 0.49
N GLN A 144 0.84 6.12 1.65
CA GLN A 144 1.98 5.23 1.74
C GLN A 144 1.52 3.81 2.07
N VAL A 145 1.97 2.83 1.30
CA VAL A 145 1.75 1.41 1.54
C VAL A 145 3.09 0.76 1.89
N GLU A 146 3.26 0.38 3.15
CA GLU A 146 4.45 -0.31 3.63
C GLU A 146 4.16 -1.79 3.87
N HIS A 147 4.90 -2.66 3.20
CA HIS A 147 4.88 -4.09 3.44
C HIS A 147 6.12 -4.52 4.20
N LYS A 148 5.92 -5.19 5.34
CA LYS A 148 7.01 -5.80 6.11
C LYS A 148 7.32 -7.18 5.53
N ILE A 149 8.52 -7.35 5.00
CA ILE A 149 9.01 -8.61 4.41
C ILE A 149 9.92 -9.29 5.42
N VAL A 150 9.49 -10.44 5.93
CA VAL A 150 10.18 -11.15 7.01
C VAL A 150 11.60 -11.52 6.57
N GLY A 151 12.60 -11.08 7.36
CA GLY A 151 14.01 -11.39 7.15
C GLY A 151 14.71 -10.57 6.05
N ILE A 152 14.01 -9.64 5.38
CA ILE A 152 14.59 -8.82 4.30
C ILE A 152 14.52 -7.33 4.65
N GLY A 153 13.37 -6.83 5.11
CA GLY A 153 13.19 -5.40 5.37
C GLY A 153 11.76 -4.96 5.07
N ASN A 154 11.60 -3.69 4.66
CA ASN A 154 10.30 -3.11 4.32
C ASN A 154 10.31 -2.62 2.88
N MET A 155 9.22 -2.90 2.14
CA MET A 155 8.98 -2.32 0.82
C MET A 155 7.89 -1.25 0.93
N ARG A 156 8.16 -0.04 0.45
CA ARG A 156 7.25 1.10 0.54
C ARG A 156 6.84 1.58 -0.84
N PHE A 157 5.55 1.81 -1.01
CA PHE A 157 4.98 2.45 -2.19
C PHE A 157 4.27 3.73 -1.79
N TYR A 158 4.32 4.73 -2.67
CA TYR A 158 3.65 6.01 -2.50
C TYR A 158 2.69 6.23 -3.66
N LEU A 159 1.47 6.64 -3.36
CA LEU A 159 0.43 6.87 -4.35
C LEU A 159 -0.28 8.19 -4.04
N GLY A 160 -0.12 9.17 -4.92
CA GLY A 160 -0.83 10.45 -4.82
C GLY A 160 -2.34 10.25 -4.87
N ALA A 161 -3.06 11.04 -4.07
CA ALA A 161 -4.51 11.08 -4.13
C ALA A 161 -4.97 11.70 -5.46
N ILE A 162 -6.06 11.19 -6.01
CA ILE A 162 -6.75 11.82 -7.13
C ILE A 162 -7.44 13.06 -6.57
N LEU A 163 -6.96 14.23 -6.94
CA LEU A 163 -7.61 15.50 -6.63
C LEU A 163 -8.91 15.59 -7.42
N GLU A 164 -10.03 15.91 -6.77
CA GLU A 164 -11.24 16.29 -7.46
C GLU A 164 -11.11 17.77 -7.84
N GLU A 165 -11.16 18.11 -9.12
CA GLU A 165 -11.28 19.51 -9.53
C GLU A 165 -12.66 20.00 -9.06
N GLU A 166 -12.69 21.01 -8.18
CA GLU A 166 -13.93 21.70 -7.84
C GLU A 166 -14.49 22.34 -9.12
N SER A 167 -15.61 21.81 -9.62
CA SER A 167 -16.34 22.28 -10.80
C SER A 167 -17.38 23.34 -10.46
#